data_AF-A0A542EU63-F1
#
_entry.id   AF-A0A542EU63-F1
#
_cell.length_a   1.000
_cell.length_b   1.000
_cell.length_c   1.000
_cell.angle_alpha   90.00
_cell.angle_beta   90.00
_cell.angle_gamma   90.00
#
_symmetry.space_group_name_H-M   'P 1'
#
loop_
_entity.id
_entity.type
_entity.pdbx_description
1 polymer ?
#
loop_
_entity_poly.entity_id
_entity_poly.type
_entity_poly.pdbx_seq_one_letter_code
_entity_poly.pdbx_strand_id
1 'polypeptide(L)' 'MEHSTGTTTRTDRHAERQARNDWLITELSRLAAETHDPAEKARYRRTADSLVRLAIAMRS' A
#
# COMPACT_ATOMS: atom_id res chain seq x y z
N MET A 1 -9.02 -23.02 -29.25
CA MET A 1 -8.77 -21.64 -28.79
C MET A 1 -8.29 -21.76 -27.35
N GLU A 2 -6.97 -21.81 -27.19
CA GLU A 2 -6.33 -22.07 -25.88
C GLU A 2 -6.23 -20.73 -25.13
N HIS A 3 -6.93 -20.63 -24.00
CA HIS A 3 -6.99 -19.41 -23.20
C HIS A 3 -5.66 -19.16 -22.48
N SER A 4 -4.81 -18.32 -23.07
CA SER A 4 -3.68 -17.69 -22.37
C SER A 4 -4.18 -16.57 -21.46
N THR A 5 -4.93 -16.90 -20.40
CA THR A 5 -5.47 -15.92 -19.42
C THR A 5 -4.62 -15.80 -18.15
N GLY A 6 -3.60 -16.64 -17.99
CA GLY A 6 -2.77 -16.70 -16.78
C GLY A 6 -1.84 -15.51 -16.57
N THR A 7 -1.41 -14.83 -17.64
CA THR A 7 -0.49 -13.69 -17.55
C THR A 7 -1.19 -12.38 -17.21
N THR A 8 -2.42 -12.19 -17.72
CA THR A 8 -3.24 -10.99 -17.49
C THR A 8 -3.65 -10.88 -16.02
N THR A 9 -4.23 -11.94 -15.46
CA THR A 9 -4.72 -11.95 -14.05
C THR A 9 -3.63 -11.69 -13.01
N ARG A 10 -2.39 -12.14 -13.24
CA ARG A 10 -1.28 -11.92 -12.30
C ARG A 10 -0.83 -10.46 -12.29
N THR A 11 -0.83 -9.81 -13.45
CA THR A 11 -0.44 -8.41 -13.61
C THR A 11 -1.51 -7.49 -13.01
N ASP A 12 -2.79 -7.80 -13.25
CA ASP A 12 -3.92 -7.06 -12.65
C ASP A 12 -3.93 -7.13 -11.13
N ARG A 13 -3.70 -8.31 -10.53
CA ARG A 13 -3.62 -8.44 -9.06
C ARG A 13 -2.45 -7.67 -8.46
N HIS A 14 -1.32 -7.63 -9.16
CA HIS A 14 -0.16 -6.86 -8.70
C HIS A 14 -0.45 -5.36 -8.75
N ALA A 15 -1.06 -4.87 -9.82
CA ALA A 15 -1.48 -3.48 -9.97
C ALA A 15 -2.53 -3.08 -8.91
N GLU A 16 -3.53 -3.93 -8.67
CA GLU A 16 -4.56 -3.72 -7.65
C GLU A 16 -3.97 -3.70 -6.24
N ARG A 17 -3.04 -4.61 -5.94
CA ARG A 17 -2.32 -4.61 -4.66
C ARG A 17 -1.48 -3.34 -4.49
N GLN A 18 -0.81 -2.88 -5.54
CA GLN A 18 -0.03 -1.65 -5.49
C GLN A 18 -0.93 -0.44 -5.24
N ALA A 19 -2.01 -0.30 -6.00
CA ALA A 19 -2.99 0.78 -5.82
C ALA A 19 -3.61 0.79 -4.41
N ARG A 20 -3.89 -0.39 -3.84
CA ARG A 20 -4.36 -0.50 -2.45
C ARG A 20 -3.33 -0.02 -1.43
N ASN A 21 -2.06 -0.40 -1.61
CA ASN A 21 -0.99 0.06 -0.72
C ASN A 21 -0.81 1.58 -0.82
N ASP A 22 -0.82 2.14 -2.03
CA ASP A 22 -0.67 3.58 -2.25
C ASP A 22 -1.82 4.38 -1.61
N TRP A 23 -3.05 3.88 -1.76
CA TRP A 23 -4.21 4.46 -1.08
C TRP A 23 -4.06 4.41 0.45
N LEU A 24 -3.66 3.27 1.01
CA LEU A 24 -3.52 3.10 2.45
C LEU A 24 -2.40 3.97 3.05
N ILE A 25 -1.27 4.12 2.34
CA ILE A 25 -0.17 5.03 2.73
C ILE A 25 -0.67 6.48 2.78
N THR A 26 -1.46 6.89 1.79
CA THR A 26 -2.04 8.23 1.72
C THR A 26 -2.99 8.47 2.89
N GLU A 27 -3.88 7.52 3.18
CA GLU A 27 -4.86 7.65 4.26
C GLU A 27 -4.19 7.69 5.64
N LEU A 28 -3.18 6.84 5.89
CA LEU A 28 -2.42 6.88 7.15
C LEU A 28 -1.66 8.19 7.32
N SER A 29 -1.14 8.76 6.23
CA SER A 29 -0.47 10.06 6.25
C SER A 29 -1.45 11.19 6.58
N ARG A 30 -2.68 11.11 6.05
CA ARG A 30 -3.77 12.03 6.36
C ARG A 30 -4.19 11.94 7.83
N LEU A 31 -4.44 10.72 8.34
CA LEU A 31 -4.77 10.50 9.74
C LEU A 31 -3.66 11.06 10.66
N ALA A 32 -2.39 10.80 10.34
CA ALA A 32 -1.27 11.37 11.09
C ALA A 32 -1.22 12.92 11.09
N ALA A 33 -1.78 13.58 10.08
CA ALA A 33 -1.87 15.04 10.01
C ALA A 33 -3.03 15.59 10.83
N GLU A 34 -4.15 14.87 10.88
CA GLU A 34 -5.38 15.26 11.60
C GLU A 34 -5.36 14.88 13.10
N THR A 35 -4.57 13.87 13.47
CA THR A 35 -4.44 13.40 14.85
C THR A 35 -3.64 14.35 15.74
N HIS A 36 -4.21 14.65 16.91
CA HIS A 36 -3.61 15.51 17.93
C HIS A 36 -2.79 14.73 18.97
N ASP A 37 -3.11 13.45 19.21
CA ASP A 37 -2.31 12.60 20.10
C ASP A 37 -0.96 12.26 19.44
N PRO A 38 0.18 12.67 20.04
CA PRO A 38 1.50 12.34 19.52
C PRO A 38 1.76 10.84 19.42
N ALA A 39 1.18 10.01 20.30
CA ALA A 39 1.37 8.57 20.27
C ALA A 39 0.66 7.92 19.06
N GLU A 40 -0.59 8.28 18.81
CA GLU A 40 -1.34 7.83 17.64
C GLU A 40 -0.72 8.34 16.33
N LYS A 41 -0.31 9.61 16.29
CA LYS A 41 0.42 10.18 15.15
C LYS A 41 1.68 9.40 14.82
N ALA A 42 2.47 9.04 15.83
CA ALA A 42 3.68 8.23 15.65
C ALA A 42 3.35 6.80 15.17
N ARG A 43 2.22 6.24 15.62
CA ARG A 43 1.74 4.93 15.17
C ARG A 43 1.37 4.96 13.69
N TYR A 44 0.56 5.92 13.25
CA TYR A 44 0.16 6.05 11.84
C TYR A 44 1.36 6.21 10.91
N ARG A 45 2.32 7.08 11.28
CA ARG A 45 3.56 7.27 10.52
C ARG A 45 4.38 5.99 10.40
N ARG A 46 4.60 5.27 11.51
CA ARG A 46 5.33 3.99 11.49
C ARG A 46 4.65 2.94 10.61
N THR A 47 3.32 2.87 10.65
CA THR A 47 2.55 1.95 9.80
C THR A 47 2.70 2.33 8.32
N ALA A 48 2.59 3.61 7.98
CA ALA A 48 2.79 4.09 6.61
C ALA A 48 4.20 3.76 6.09
N ASP A 49 5.23 4.02 6.90
CA ASP A 49 6.63 3.70 6.54
C ASP A 49 6.85 2.19 6.32
N SER A 50 6.19 1.35 7.13
CA SER A 50 6.26 -0.11 6.98
C SER A 50 5.62 -0.58 5.67
N LEU A 51 4.50 0.03 5.26
CA LEU A 51 3.85 -0.25 3.98
C LEU A 51 4.68 0.22 2.80
N VAL A 52 5.33 1.38 2.89
CA VAL A 52 6.28 1.85 1.86
C VAL A 52 7.41 0.84 1.68
N ARG A 53 8.03 0.38 2.77
CA ARG A 53 9.11 -0.63 2.71
C ARG A 53 8.62 -1.94 2.11
N LEU A 54 7.42 -2.38 2.48
CA LEU A 54 6.80 -3.58 1.90
C LEU A 54 6.56 -3.42 0.41
N ALA A 55 5.99 -2.30 -0.03
CA ALA A 55 5.73 -2.04 -1.45
C ALA A 55 7.03 -2.02 -2.27
N ILE A 56 8.10 -1.42 -1.74
CA ILE A 56 9.44 -1.43 -2.36
C ILE A 56 9.98 -2.86 -2.47
N ALA A 57 9.89 -3.65 -1.39
CA ALA A 57 10.36 -5.03 -1.37
C ALA A 57 9.61 -5.92 -2.37
N MET A 58 8.31 -5.68 -2.58
CA MET A 58 7.49 -6.44 -3.53
C MET A 58 7.70 -6.04 -5.00
N ARG A 59 8.28 -4.86 -5.26
CA ARG A 59 8.58 -4.35 -6.60
C ARG A 59 9.91 -4.89 -7.17
N SER A 60 10.77 -5.40 -6.29
CA SER A 60 12.10 -5.95 -6.61
C SER A 60 12.01 -7.40 -7.06
#